data_AF-A0A2G8XMJ2-F1
#
_entry.id   AF-A0A2G8XMJ2-F1
#
_cell.length_a   1.000
_cell.length_b   1.000
_cell.length_c   1.000
_cell.angle_alpha   90.00
_cell.angle_beta   90.00
_cell.angle_gamma   90.00
#
_symmetry.space_group_name_H-M   'P 1'
#
loop_
_entity.id
_entity.type
_entity.pdbx_description
1 polymer ?
#
loop_
_entity_poly.entity_id
_entity_poly.type
_entity_poly.pdbx_seq_one_letter_code
_entity_poly.pdbx_strand_id
1 'polypeptide(L)'
;MENLDRGVRLVAAQKDVWASLSPKEKLSIIDELMDRLQAFSSDLHEASIEKRDEPAAVLTDDSPSPAADLAADSTKKKETLEDGFACVDAKTRRMIATASGVSHWMHSSMLTGIWLSVIREYFESVVATGKPPPPFAVRPAAAGTECAQDAEPGKRPSRHFVKVGPKGLLFTTLLTFGSMELLVEESPTEQELVHERTANVVAILGAGNFDAPIDVLASLFVENSVCVYKSSPFNPRVAPVLAEIFKPLVDRNFLLFVEGDVKQGEALLHHECVTKWYMTGSIHTANRILWGTPTPPEKTEPVPKPLLNKPFTAELGSCTPWIVCPGN
;
A
#
# COMPACT_ATOMS: atom_id res chain seq x y z
N MET A 1 4.99 -8.35 -24.52
CA MET A 1 5.45 -9.50 -23.73
C MET A 1 6.98 -9.54 -23.63
N GLU A 2 7.72 -9.50 -24.73
CA GLU A 2 9.20 -9.52 -24.72
C GLU A 2 9.85 -8.38 -23.92
N ASN A 3 9.29 -7.16 -23.98
CA ASN A 3 9.79 -6.04 -23.17
C ASN A 3 9.56 -6.25 -21.66
N LEU A 4 8.45 -6.88 -21.26
CA LEU A 4 8.15 -7.19 -19.87
C LEU A 4 9.11 -8.26 -19.34
N ASP A 5 9.30 -9.37 -20.08
CA ASP A 5 10.24 -10.44 -19.70
C ASP A 5 11.66 -9.88 -19.48
N ARG A 6 12.17 -9.10 -20.45
CA ARG A 6 13.48 -8.46 -20.33
C ARG A 6 13.57 -7.56 -19.10
N GLY A 7 12.55 -6.72 -18.88
CA GLY A 7 12.53 -5.81 -17.73
C GLY A 7 12.52 -6.55 -16.39
N VAL A 8 11.67 -7.58 -16.24
CA VAL A 8 11.59 -8.38 -15.02
C VAL A 8 12.91 -9.10 -14.74
N ARG A 9 13.59 -9.64 -15.78
CA ARG A 9 14.91 -10.27 -15.63
C ARG A 9 15.99 -9.29 -15.22
N LEU A 10 15.99 -8.06 -15.75
CA LEU A 10 16.92 -7.02 -15.32
C LEU A 10 16.74 -6.67 -13.85
N VAL A 11 15.50 -6.54 -13.38
CA VAL A 11 15.21 -6.30 -11.96
C VAL A 11 15.64 -7.49 -11.10
N ALA A 12 15.30 -8.71 -11.53
CA ALA A 12 15.67 -9.93 -10.82
C ALA A 12 17.19 -10.09 -10.67
N ALA A 13 17.97 -9.70 -11.67
CA ALA A 13 19.43 -9.72 -11.62
C ALA A 13 20.02 -8.77 -10.55
N GLN A 14 19.27 -7.76 -10.11
CA GLN A 14 19.69 -6.79 -9.10
C GLN A 14 19.22 -7.13 -7.68
N LYS A 15 18.48 -8.23 -7.51
CA LYS A 15 17.93 -8.66 -6.21
C LYS A 15 19.00 -8.75 -5.12
N ASP A 16 20.09 -9.45 -5.39
CA ASP A 16 21.17 -9.67 -4.41
C ASP A 16 22.01 -8.39 -4.21
N VAL A 17 22.14 -7.56 -5.25
CA VAL A 17 22.80 -6.25 -5.15
C VAL A 17 22.03 -5.34 -4.19
N TRP A 18 20.70 -5.21 -4.39
CA TRP A 18 19.82 -4.45 -3.49
C TRP A 18 19.91 -4.94 -2.04
N ALA A 19 19.85 -6.27 -1.85
CA ALA A 19 19.92 -6.90 -0.55
C ALA A 19 21.23 -6.59 0.19
N SER A 20 22.33 -6.52 -0.57
CA SER A 20 23.68 -6.28 -0.04
C SER A 20 24.00 -4.82 0.28
N LEU A 21 23.17 -3.87 -0.16
CA LEU A 21 23.39 -2.45 0.15
C LEU A 21 23.33 -2.22 1.66
N SER A 22 24.34 -1.50 2.16
CA SER A 22 24.43 -1.12 3.57
C SER A 22 23.26 -0.20 3.97
N PRO A 23 22.92 -0.14 5.28
CA PRO A 23 21.95 0.83 5.78
C PRO A 23 22.26 2.27 5.39
N LYS A 24 23.55 2.63 5.30
CA LYS A 24 24.01 3.97 4.90
C LYS A 24 23.74 4.25 3.43
N GLU A 25 23.94 3.27 2.55
CA GLU A 25 23.62 3.40 1.12
C GLU A 25 22.11 3.53 0.93
N LYS A 26 21.31 2.69 1.60
CA LYS A 26 19.84 2.79 1.55
C LYS A 26 19.33 4.14 2.08
N LEU A 27 19.92 4.66 3.16
CA LEU A 27 19.62 6.00 3.69
C LEU A 27 19.89 7.09 2.66
N SER A 28 21.04 7.05 1.98
CA SER A 28 21.37 8.03 0.92
C SER A 28 20.40 7.97 -0.26
N ILE A 29 19.90 6.78 -0.60
CA ILE A 29 18.88 6.63 -1.64
C ILE A 29 17.57 7.27 -1.17
N ILE A 30 17.17 7.07 0.09
CA ILE A 30 15.96 7.67 0.66
C ILE A 30 16.05 9.20 0.65
N ASP A 31 17.20 9.77 1.00
CA ASP A 31 17.43 11.22 0.93
C ASP A 31 17.23 11.74 -0.51
N GLU A 32 17.79 11.06 -1.52
CA GLU A 32 17.60 11.42 -2.93
C GLU A 32 16.13 11.29 -3.38
N LEU A 33 15.40 10.26 -2.91
CA LEU A 33 13.97 10.10 -3.17
C LEU A 33 13.16 11.23 -2.54
N MET A 34 13.53 11.71 -1.35
CA MET A 34 12.86 12.84 -0.70
C MET A 34 13.09 14.15 -1.46
N ASP A 35 14.32 14.41 -1.91
CA ASP A 35 14.63 15.57 -2.75
C ASP A 35 13.84 15.54 -4.07
N ARG A 36 13.76 14.37 -4.70
CA ARG A 36 12.95 14.19 -5.91
C ARG A 36 11.46 14.32 -5.63
N LEU A 37 10.94 13.74 -4.56
CA LEU A 37 9.55 13.91 -4.18
C LEU A 37 9.21 15.39 -3.97
N GLN A 38 10.10 16.16 -3.35
CA GLN A 38 9.92 17.60 -3.21
C GLN A 38 9.85 18.28 -4.58
N ALA A 39 10.79 17.97 -5.48
CA ALA A 39 10.87 18.57 -6.82
C ALA A 39 9.64 18.27 -7.70
N PHE A 40 9.10 17.05 -7.62
CA PHE A 40 7.96 16.59 -8.43
C PHE A 40 6.63 16.60 -7.67
N SER A 41 6.58 17.20 -6.47
CA SER A 41 5.39 17.18 -5.62
C SER A 41 4.17 17.85 -6.24
N SER A 42 4.38 18.93 -6.99
CA SER A 42 3.34 19.63 -7.75
C SER A 42 2.83 18.80 -8.91
N ASP A 43 3.73 18.22 -9.72
CA ASP A 43 3.35 17.36 -10.85
C ASP A 43 2.56 16.14 -10.38
N LEU A 44 2.98 15.53 -9.26
CA LEU A 44 2.30 14.38 -8.69
C LEU A 44 0.90 14.77 -8.20
N HIS A 45 0.77 15.94 -7.59
CA HIS A 45 -0.51 16.48 -7.14
C HIS A 45 -1.46 16.75 -8.32
N GLU A 46 -0.97 17.39 -9.39
CA GLU A 46 -1.76 17.68 -10.60
C GLU A 46 -2.23 16.39 -11.27
N ALA A 47 -1.32 15.42 -11.47
CA ALA A 47 -1.64 14.11 -12.04
C ALA A 47 -2.70 13.35 -11.22
N SER A 48 -2.66 13.51 -9.89
CA SER A 48 -3.61 12.90 -8.97
C SER A 48 -4.99 13.56 -8.99
N ILE A 49 -5.07 14.88 -9.18
CA ILE A 49 -6.33 15.62 -9.30
C ILE A 49 -7.06 15.25 -10.60
N GLU A 50 -6.36 15.25 -11.72
CA GLU A 50 -6.97 14.99 -13.02
C GLU A 50 -7.67 13.63 -13.05
N LYS A 51 -7.00 12.62 -12.47
CA LYS A 51 -7.57 11.29 -12.29
C LYS A 51 -8.95 11.30 -11.62
N ARG A 52 -9.14 12.17 -10.61
CA ARG A 52 -10.37 12.27 -9.84
C ARG A 52 -11.46 13.04 -10.59
N ASP A 53 -11.09 14.15 -11.23
CA ASP A 53 -12.05 15.10 -11.79
C ASP A 53 -12.47 14.75 -13.23
N GLU A 54 -11.64 14.01 -13.96
CA GLU A 54 -11.93 13.54 -15.33
C GLU A 54 -11.86 12.01 -15.46
N PRO A 55 -12.61 11.23 -14.65
CA PRO A 55 -12.47 9.77 -14.62
C PRO A 55 -12.83 9.10 -15.95
N ALA A 56 -13.64 9.75 -16.78
CA ALA A 56 -13.98 9.27 -18.13
C ALA A 56 -12.88 9.50 -19.18
N ALA A 57 -12.01 10.50 -18.99
CA ALA A 57 -10.87 10.75 -19.88
C ALA A 57 -9.67 9.83 -19.56
N VAL A 58 -9.68 9.24 -18.37
CA VAL A 58 -8.69 8.28 -17.87
C VAL A 58 -8.96 6.85 -18.37
N LEU A 59 -10.18 6.57 -18.85
CA LEU A 59 -10.61 5.27 -19.31
C LEU A 59 -10.33 5.04 -20.81
N THR A 60 -9.54 4.00 -21.12
CA THR A 60 -9.55 3.32 -22.43
C THR A 60 -9.53 1.80 -22.25
N ASP A 61 -10.27 1.27 -21.29
CA ASP A 61 -10.45 -0.18 -21.13
C ASP A 61 -11.92 -0.54 -21.46
N ASP A 62 -12.13 -1.11 -22.64
CA ASP A 62 -13.43 -1.64 -23.12
C ASP A 62 -13.81 -2.97 -22.41
N SER A 63 -13.08 -3.36 -21.36
CA SER A 63 -13.46 -4.49 -20.53
C SER A 63 -14.76 -4.20 -19.77
N PRO A 64 -15.75 -5.13 -19.75
CA PRO A 64 -17.00 -4.91 -19.05
C PRO A 64 -16.72 -4.62 -17.57
N SER A 65 -17.10 -3.42 -17.15
CA SER A 65 -17.06 -3.03 -15.74
C SER A 65 -17.86 -4.03 -14.90
N PRO A 66 -17.34 -4.51 -13.75
CA PRO A 66 -18.08 -5.39 -12.84
C PRO A 66 -19.37 -4.76 -12.29
N ALA A 67 -19.58 -3.46 -12.49
CA ALA A 67 -20.85 -2.79 -12.19
C ALA A 67 -22.01 -3.31 -13.07
N ALA A 68 -21.72 -3.92 -14.22
CA ALA A 68 -22.74 -4.51 -15.10
C ALA A 68 -23.28 -5.86 -14.58
N ASP A 69 -22.46 -6.67 -13.90
CA ASP A 69 -22.83 -8.01 -13.45
C ASP A 69 -23.69 -7.99 -12.16
N LEU A 70 -23.65 -6.91 -11.38
CA LEU A 70 -24.54 -6.71 -10.23
C LEU A 70 -25.99 -6.36 -10.64
N ALA A 71 -26.25 -6.08 -11.92
CA ALA A 71 -27.58 -5.75 -12.42
C ALA A 71 -28.39 -6.96 -12.89
N ALA A 72 -27.80 -8.16 -12.96
CA ALA A 72 -28.42 -9.32 -13.58
C ALA A 72 -29.25 -10.20 -12.65
N ASP A 73 -29.17 -10.03 -11.32
CA ASP A 73 -29.91 -10.84 -10.36
C ASP A 73 -30.50 -10.01 -9.21
N SER A 74 -31.55 -9.25 -9.50
CA SER A 74 -32.61 -9.00 -8.50
C SER A 74 -33.87 -8.44 -9.15
N THR A 75 -34.99 -9.13 -8.93
CA THR A 75 -36.36 -8.60 -8.97
C THR A 75 -36.64 -7.62 -7.80
N LYS A 76 -35.60 -7.01 -7.22
CA LYS A 76 -35.76 -5.91 -6.29
C LYS A 76 -35.89 -4.63 -7.09
N LYS A 77 -36.85 -3.78 -6.70
CA LYS A 77 -36.98 -2.40 -7.17
C LYS A 77 -35.58 -1.82 -7.39
N LYS A 78 -35.37 -1.22 -8.56
CA LYS A 78 -34.33 -0.23 -8.82
C LYS A 78 -34.34 0.75 -7.63
N GLU A 79 -33.55 0.46 -6.60
CA GLU A 79 -33.03 1.51 -5.75
C GLU A 79 -32.23 2.35 -6.74
N THR A 80 -32.76 3.53 -7.02
CA THR A 80 -31.99 4.59 -7.63
C THR A 80 -30.68 4.63 -6.89
N LEU A 81 -29.60 4.18 -7.55
CA LEU A 81 -28.25 4.61 -7.21
C LEU A 81 -28.40 6.11 -6.93
N GLU A 82 -28.20 6.53 -5.68
CA GLU A 82 -28.24 7.94 -5.33
C GLU A 82 -27.38 8.65 -6.39
N ASP A 83 -27.97 9.60 -7.12
CA ASP A 83 -27.34 10.33 -8.23
C ASP A 83 -26.17 11.17 -7.71
N GLY A 84 -25.08 10.53 -7.28
CA GLY A 84 -24.02 11.03 -6.38
C GLY A 84 -23.87 12.55 -6.34
N PHE A 85 -22.81 13.09 -6.95
CA PHE A 85 -22.69 14.56 -7.14
C PHE A 85 -23.45 15.06 -8.38
N ALA A 86 -24.20 14.20 -9.06
CA ALA A 86 -24.92 14.51 -10.28
C ALA A 86 -26.18 15.37 -10.02
N CYS A 87 -26.80 15.22 -8.85
CA CYS A 87 -27.92 16.04 -8.37
C CYS A 87 -27.52 17.45 -7.89
N VAL A 88 -26.22 17.73 -7.77
CA VAL A 88 -25.68 19.01 -7.26
C VAL A 88 -25.60 20.03 -8.40
N ASP A 89 -26.10 21.25 -8.17
CA ASP A 89 -26.06 22.34 -9.15
C ASP A 89 -24.62 22.72 -9.52
N ALA A 90 -24.43 23.30 -10.70
CA ALA A 90 -23.10 23.59 -11.24
C ALA A 90 -22.23 24.49 -10.34
N LYS A 91 -22.86 25.41 -9.59
CA LYS A 91 -22.13 26.30 -8.68
C LYS A 91 -21.67 25.54 -7.44
N THR A 92 -22.56 24.77 -6.82
CA THR A 92 -22.21 23.94 -5.65
C THR A 92 -21.21 22.85 -6.02
N ARG A 93 -21.34 22.24 -7.20
CA ARG A 93 -20.35 21.28 -7.73
C ARG A 93 -18.98 21.91 -7.92
N ARG A 94 -18.90 23.12 -8.49
CA ARG A 94 -17.65 23.88 -8.60
C ARG A 94 -17.08 24.21 -7.22
N MET A 95 -17.93 24.58 -6.26
CA MET A 95 -17.52 24.85 -4.88
C MET A 95 -16.93 23.61 -4.20
N ILE A 96 -17.60 22.45 -4.33
CA ILE A 96 -17.12 21.17 -3.79
C ILE A 96 -15.82 20.75 -4.48
N ALA A 97 -15.74 20.87 -5.82
CA ALA A 97 -14.51 20.58 -6.56
C ALA A 97 -13.36 21.50 -6.13
N THR A 98 -13.64 22.79 -5.91
CA THR A 98 -12.64 23.75 -5.40
C THR A 98 -12.23 23.40 -3.97
N ALA A 99 -13.18 23.16 -3.07
CA ALA A 99 -12.93 22.79 -1.67
C ALA A 99 -12.15 21.46 -1.56
N SER A 100 -12.48 20.50 -2.40
CA SER A 100 -11.79 19.22 -2.51
C SER A 100 -10.40 19.40 -3.12
N GLY A 101 -10.26 20.21 -4.18
CA GLY A 101 -8.99 20.55 -4.81
C GLY A 101 -8.01 21.21 -3.84
N VAL A 102 -8.46 22.22 -3.07
CA VAL A 102 -7.61 22.87 -2.05
C VAL A 102 -7.31 21.97 -0.84
N SER A 103 -8.05 20.88 -0.64
CA SER A 103 -7.78 19.88 0.39
C SER A 103 -6.93 18.71 -0.13
N HIS A 104 -6.75 18.59 -1.45
CA HIS A 104 -6.15 17.44 -2.13
C HIS A 104 -4.62 17.34 -1.96
N TRP A 105 -3.97 18.33 -1.33
CA TRP A 105 -2.55 18.27 -0.96
C TRP A 105 -2.25 17.14 0.04
N MET A 106 -3.28 16.65 0.75
CA MET A 106 -3.17 15.60 1.76
C MET A 106 -2.96 14.19 1.22
N HIS A 107 -3.08 13.96 -0.08
CA HIS A 107 -2.99 12.61 -0.66
C HIS A 107 -1.56 12.30 -1.13
N SER A 108 -1.33 11.96 -2.40
CA SER A 108 -0.11 11.31 -2.89
C SER A 108 1.24 11.80 -2.35
N SER A 109 1.53 13.09 -2.46
CA SER A 109 2.83 13.64 -2.07
C SER A 109 3.03 13.61 -0.55
N MET A 110 1.99 13.94 0.22
CA MET A 110 2.03 13.87 1.69
C MET A 110 2.18 12.43 2.16
N LEU A 111 1.41 11.48 1.60
CA LEU A 111 1.47 10.07 2.00
C LEU A 111 2.81 9.44 1.65
N THR A 112 3.33 9.67 0.43
CA THR A 112 4.66 9.20 0.03
C THR A 112 5.74 9.81 0.94
N GLY A 113 5.64 11.11 1.25
CA GLY A 113 6.58 11.81 2.12
C GLY A 113 6.55 11.31 3.57
N ILE A 114 5.38 10.99 4.11
CA ILE A 114 5.21 10.38 5.43
C ILE A 114 5.92 9.03 5.48
N TRP A 115 5.68 8.17 4.49
CA TRP A 115 6.30 6.84 4.44
C TRP A 115 7.81 6.92 4.29
N LEU A 116 8.32 7.78 3.38
CA LEU A 116 9.75 8.02 3.25
C LEU A 116 10.36 8.55 4.55
N SER A 117 9.66 9.44 5.28
CA SER A 117 10.14 9.98 6.56
C SER A 117 10.26 8.89 7.63
N VAL A 118 9.27 7.99 7.73
CA VAL A 118 9.30 6.87 8.68
C VAL A 118 10.41 5.87 8.32
N ILE A 119 10.55 5.54 7.03
CA ILE A 119 11.62 4.66 6.54
C ILE A 119 13.00 5.30 6.79
N ARG A 120 13.14 6.60 6.52
CA ARG A 120 14.36 7.36 6.78
C ARG A 120 14.74 7.30 8.25
N GLU A 121 13.80 7.55 9.16
CA GLU A 121 14.02 7.46 10.60
C GLU A 121 14.55 6.08 11.02
N TYR A 122 13.99 5.01 10.45
CA TYR A 122 14.47 3.67 10.67
C TYR A 122 15.94 3.52 10.27
N PHE A 123 16.30 3.89 9.03
CA PHE A 123 17.67 3.74 8.54
C PHE A 123 18.65 4.68 9.24
N GLU A 124 18.24 5.88 9.59
CA GLU A 124 19.03 6.83 10.38
C GLU A 124 19.36 6.25 11.76
N SER A 125 18.37 5.66 12.45
CA SER A 125 18.59 5.01 13.74
C SER A 125 19.51 3.80 13.65
N VAL A 126 19.36 2.96 12.61
CA VAL A 126 20.23 1.82 12.34
C VAL A 126 21.66 2.28 12.04
N VAL A 127 21.86 3.29 11.21
CA VAL A 127 23.19 3.83 10.88
C VAL A 127 23.85 4.41 12.13
N ALA A 128 23.10 5.11 12.98
CA ALA A 128 23.64 5.75 14.18
C ALA A 128 23.91 4.76 15.33
N THR A 129 23.09 3.72 15.48
CA THR A 129 23.06 2.89 16.71
C THR A 129 23.16 1.39 16.47
N GLY A 130 23.07 0.93 15.22
CA GLY A 130 22.94 -0.49 14.85
C GLY A 130 21.56 -1.09 15.17
N LYS A 131 20.58 -0.28 15.58
CA LYS A 131 19.26 -0.72 16.03
C LYS A 131 18.14 0.14 15.44
N PRO A 132 16.94 -0.43 15.18
CA PRO A 132 15.74 0.33 14.89
C PRO A 132 15.39 1.34 15.99
N PRO A 133 14.59 2.38 15.67
CA PRO A 133 14.11 3.35 16.64
C PRO A 133 13.33 2.66 17.78
N PRO A 134 13.59 2.99 19.05
CA PRO A 134 12.84 2.43 20.16
C PRO A 134 11.40 2.99 20.19
N PRO A 135 10.42 2.24 20.72
CA PRO A 135 9.10 2.79 20.98
C PRO A 135 9.14 3.90 22.04
N PHE A 136 8.10 4.74 22.10
CA PHE A 136 8.03 5.83 23.08
C PHE A 136 7.83 5.33 24.51
N ALA A 137 7.01 4.29 24.67
CA ALA A 137 6.74 3.67 25.95
C ALA A 137 6.24 2.24 25.72
N VAL A 138 6.54 1.37 26.67
CA VAL A 138 6.00 0.01 26.73
C VAL A 138 5.37 -0.16 28.11
N ARG A 139 4.10 -0.56 28.14
CA ARG A 139 3.38 -0.83 29.39
C ARG A 139 2.71 -2.21 29.32
N PRO A 140 2.71 -3.01 30.39
CA PRO A 140 1.92 -4.23 30.45
C PRO A 140 0.45 -3.97 30.11
N ALA A 141 -0.17 -4.89 29.36
CA ALA A 141 -1.62 -4.97 29.35
C ALA A 141 -2.06 -5.55 30.71
N ALA A 142 -2.67 -4.73 31.56
CA ALA A 142 -3.02 -5.12 32.93
C ALA A 142 -4.13 -6.19 32.98
N ALA A 143 -4.08 -7.01 34.02
CA ALA A 143 -5.16 -7.89 34.45
C ALA A 143 -6.46 -7.08 34.69
N GLY A 144 -7.57 -7.47 34.07
CA GLY A 144 -8.87 -6.80 34.22
C GLY A 144 -9.35 -5.94 33.04
N THR A 145 -8.61 -5.88 31.93
CA THR A 145 -9.25 -5.56 30.63
C THR A 145 -10.06 -6.79 30.19
N GLU A 146 -11.15 -6.66 29.44
CA GLU A 146 -11.93 -7.85 28.98
C GLU A 146 -11.06 -8.86 28.18
N CYS A 147 -9.89 -8.41 27.70
CA CYS A 147 -8.85 -9.21 27.05
C CYS A 147 -7.84 -9.90 28.02
N ALA A 148 -8.03 -9.79 29.33
CA ALA A 148 -7.12 -10.28 30.37
C ALA A 148 -7.57 -11.60 31.01
N GLN A 149 -8.26 -12.45 30.26
CA GLN A 149 -8.63 -13.79 30.72
C GLN A 149 -7.41 -14.67 31.06
N ASP A 150 -6.19 -14.27 30.66
CA ASP A 150 -4.95 -15.03 30.85
C ASP A 150 -4.04 -14.55 31.99
N ALA A 151 -4.48 -13.57 32.80
CA ALA A 151 -3.63 -12.99 33.86
C ALA A 151 -3.64 -13.84 35.15
N GLU A 152 -2.85 -14.92 35.15
CA GLU A 152 -2.49 -15.69 36.35
C GLU A 152 -1.61 -14.86 37.32
N PRO A 153 -1.92 -14.79 38.62
CA PRO A 153 -1.11 -14.07 39.61
C PRO A 153 0.33 -14.59 39.65
N GLY A 154 1.31 -13.70 39.41
CA GLY A 154 2.75 -14.01 39.47
C GLY A 154 3.41 -14.38 38.14
N LYS A 155 2.68 -14.37 37.02
CA LYS A 155 3.24 -14.59 35.67
C LYS A 155 3.53 -13.26 34.97
N ARG A 156 4.62 -13.19 34.18
CA ARG A 156 4.88 -12.03 33.32
C ARG A 156 3.69 -11.81 32.36
N PRO A 157 3.29 -10.56 32.11
CA PRO A 157 2.22 -10.24 31.18
C PRO A 157 2.60 -10.70 29.77
N SER A 158 1.77 -11.53 29.15
CA SER A 158 1.96 -12.04 27.78
C SER A 158 1.68 -10.99 26.71
N ARG A 159 1.15 -9.82 27.10
CA ARG A 159 0.74 -8.74 26.20
C ARG A 159 1.19 -7.37 26.72
N HIS A 160 1.58 -6.50 25.81
CA HIS A 160 2.07 -5.16 26.08
C HIS A 160 1.39 -4.15 25.18
N PHE A 161 1.04 -2.99 25.73
CA PHE A 161 0.75 -1.81 24.93
C PHE A 161 2.06 -1.08 24.62
N VAL A 162 2.34 -0.92 23.34
CA VAL A 162 3.55 -0.27 22.81
C VAL A 162 3.14 1.05 22.17
N LYS A 163 3.53 2.17 22.79
CA LYS A 163 3.27 3.50 22.25
C LYS A 163 4.26 3.79 21.11
N VAL A 164 3.72 4.00 19.92
CA VAL A 164 4.48 4.26 18.68
C VAL A 164 4.22 5.64 18.09
N GLY A 165 3.25 6.39 18.61
CA GLY A 165 2.95 7.75 18.14
C GLY A 165 1.87 8.47 18.94
N PRO A 166 1.41 9.65 18.45
CA PRO A 166 1.96 10.37 17.29
C PRO A 166 3.37 10.93 17.55
N LYS A 167 4.16 11.11 16.48
CA LYS A 167 5.50 11.73 16.51
C LYS A 167 5.55 12.94 15.59
N GLY A 168 6.25 13.99 16.03
CA GLY A 168 6.48 15.19 15.23
C GLY A 168 5.28 16.12 15.19
N LEU A 169 5.53 17.37 14.79
CA LEU A 169 4.55 18.45 14.84
C LEU A 169 3.29 18.13 14.04
N LEU A 170 3.44 17.66 12.80
CA LEU A 170 2.32 17.37 11.90
C LEU A 170 1.34 16.36 12.49
N PHE A 171 1.81 15.18 12.91
CA PHE A 171 0.93 14.14 13.47
C PHE A 171 0.37 14.53 14.84
N THR A 172 1.16 15.22 15.67
CA THR A 172 0.68 15.68 16.98
C THR A 172 -0.43 16.73 16.82
N THR A 173 -0.33 17.59 15.81
CA THR A 173 -1.36 18.59 15.47
C THR A 173 -2.61 17.93 14.86
N LEU A 174 -2.44 17.02 13.90
CA LEU A 174 -3.57 16.34 13.23
C LEU A 174 -4.35 15.40 14.17
N LEU A 175 -3.66 14.74 15.10
CA LEU A 175 -4.23 13.72 15.98
C LEU A 175 -4.42 14.25 17.40
N THR A 176 -4.90 15.50 17.51
CA THR A 176 -4.80 16.41 18.66
C THR A 176 -5.27 15.85 20.02
N PHE A 177 -5.88 14.67 20.07
CA PHE A 177 -6.39 14.02 21.28
C PHE A 177 -6.10 12.51 21.39
N GLY A 178 -5.20 11.95 20.56
CA GLY A 178 -4.99 10.50 20.48
C GLY A 178 -3.56 10.04 20.79
N SER A 179 -3.43 8.84 21.35
CA SER A 179 -2.17 8.07 21.35
C SER A 179 -2.26 6.96 20.31
N MET A 180 -1.16 6.69 19.61
CA MET A 180 -1.04 5.51 18.74
C MET A 180 -0.31 4.43 19.53
N GLU A 181 -1.05 3.42 19.97
CA GLU A 181 -0.54 2.28 20.72
C GLU A 181 -0.86 0.98 19.97
N LEU A 182 0.11 0.08 19.93
CA LEU A 182 -0.07 -1.30 19.44
C LEU A 182 -0.21 -2.23 20.63
N LEU A 183 -1.20 -3.14 20.59
CA LEU A 183 -1.25 -4.28 21.50
C LEU A 183 -0.39 -5.39 20.90
N VAL A 184 0.73 -5.71 21.53
CA VAL A 184 1.71 -6.67 21.05
C VAL A 184 1.77 -7.85 22.01
N GLU A 185 1.75 -9.07 21.48
CA GLU A 185 1.94 -10.30 22.25
C GLU A 185 3.44 -10.62 22.37
N GLU A 186 3.82 -11.29 23.44
CA GLU A 186 5.21 -11.73 23.65
C GLU A 186 5.63 -12.71 22.53
N SER A 187 6.74 -12.38 21.86
CA SER A 187 7.31 -13.13 20.74
C SER A 187 8.79 -13.38 21.02
N PRO A 188 9.37 -14.52 20.59
CA PRO A 188 10.81 -14.75 20.67
C PRO A 188 11.63 -13.74 19.88
N THR A 189 11.01 -13.03 18.91
CA THR A 189 11.65 -11.94 18.19
C THR A 189 11.30 -10.61 18.85
N GLU A 190 12.21 -10.09 19.68
CA GLU A 190 12.03 -8.77 20.32
C GLU A 190 12.29 -7.61 19.34
N GLN A 191 13.14 -7.84 18.33
CA GLN A 191 13.56 -6.81 17.37
C GLN A 191 13.98 -7.45 16.04
N GLU A 192 13.54 -6.89 14.93
CA GLU A 192 13.88 -7.34 13.58
C GLU A 192 14.59 -6.23 12.78
N LEU A 193 15.68 -6.57 12.10
CA LEU A 193 16.33 -5.69 11.14
C LEU A 193 15.72 -5.92 9.75
N VAL A 194 14.70 -5.12 9.40
CA VAL A 194 13.95 -5.28 8.13
C VAL A 194 14.84 -5.23 6.88
N HIS A 195 16.00 -4.56 6.96
CA HIS A 195 16.98 -4.48 5.88
C HIS A 195 17.87 -5.73 5.73
N GLU A 196 17.77 -6.70 6.63
CA GLU A 196 18.44 -8.00 6.58
C GLU A 196 17.53 -9.14 6.11
N ARG A 197 16.24 -8.85 5.86
CA ARG A 197 15.28 -9.84 5.34
C ARG A 197 15.77 -10.43 4.02
N THR A 198 15.41 -11.69 3.78
CA THR A 198 15.74 -12.36 2.52
C THR A 198 15.04 -11.68 1.35
N ALA A 199 15.83 -11.18 0.41
CA ALA A 199 15.33 -10.47 -0.74
C ALA A 199 14.53 -11.36 -1.71
N ASN A 200 13.48 -10.77 -2.27
CA ASN A 200 12.58 -11.36 -3.25
C ASN A 200 12.52 -10.48 -4.51
N VAL A 201 11.86 -11.00 -5.54
CA VAL A 201 11.41 -10.21 -6.69
C VAL A 201 9.91 -10.09 -6.57
N VAL A 202 9.43 -8.89 -6.24
CA VAL A 202 8.02 -8.65 -5.92
C VAL A 202 7.30 -8.07 -7.14
N ALA A 203 6.26 -8.76 -7.60
CA ALA A 203 5.31 -8.18 -8.55
C ALA A 203 4.26 -7.36 -7.79
N ILE A 204 4.00 -6.13 -8.20
CA ILE A 204 3.00 -5.27 -7.54
C ILE A 204 1.92 -4.90 -8.56
N LEU A 205 0.67 -5.20 -8.24
CA LEU A 205 -0.50 -4.73 -8.98
C LEU A 205 -1.05 -3.47 -8.31
N GLY A 206 -0.75 -2.32 -8.91
CA GLY A 206 -1.08 -1.01 -8.36
C GLY A 206 -2.58 -0.72 -8.32
N ALA A 207 -3.01 -0.06 -7.24
CA ALA A 207 -4.40 0.36 -7.05
C ALA A 207 -4.85 1.39 -8.09
N GLY A 208 -6.10 1.27 -8.54
CA GLY A 208 -6.71 2.27 -9.43
C GLY A 208 -7.30 3.47 -8.71
N ASN A 209 -7.61 3.37 -7.42
CA ASN A 209 -8.23 4.43 -6.63
C ASN A 209 -7.24 5.19 -5.73
N PHE A 210 -6.01 4.71 -5.64
CA PHE A 210 -4.96 5.25 -4.78
C PHE A 210 -3.71 5.53 -5.61
N ASP A 211 -3.02 6.62 -5.31
CA ASP A 211 -1.99 7.23 -6.16
C ASP A 211 -0.58 7.17 -5.52
N ALA A 212 -0.48 6.96 -4.20
CA ALA A 212 0.81 6.75 -3.52
C ALA A 212 1.30 5.30 -3.67
N PRO A 213 2.55 5.05 -4.12
CA PRO A 213 3.08 3.71 -4.36
C PRO A 213 3.62 3.08 -3.06
N ILE A 214 2.80 2.95 -2.03
CA ILE A 214 3.21 2.43 -0.72
C ILE A 214 3.74 0.99 -0.82
N ASP A 215 3.13 0.17 -1.68
CA ASP A 215 3.59 -1.20 -1.95
C ASP A 215 5.02 -1.24 -2.51
N VAL A 216 5.45 -0.22 -3.25
CA VAL A 216 6.83 -0.09 -3.77
C VAL A 216 7.79 0.19 -2.61
N LEU A 217 7.45 1.16 -1.76
CA LEU A 217 8.25 1.51 -0.58
C LEU A 217 8.35 0.34 0.40
N ALA A 218 7.24 -0.35 0.65
CA ALA A 218 7.20 -1.54 1.49
C ALA A 218 8.07 -2.67 0.91
N SER A 219 7.94 -2.96 -0.40
CA SER A 219 8.76 -3.99 -1.05
C SER A 219 10.26 -3.70 -0.93
N LEU A 220 10.67 -2.48 -1.28
CA LEU A 220 12.08 -2.09 -1.29
C LEU A 220 12.68 -2.04 0.11
N PHE A 221 12.06 -1.29 1.01
CA PHE A 221 12.68 -0.90 2.28
C PHE A 221 12.23 -1.72 3.49
N VAL A 222 11.04 -2.33 3.44
CA VAL A 222 10.51 -3.16 4.55
C VAL A 222 10.70 -4.64 4.27
N GLU A 223 10.54 -5.09 3.03
CA GLU A 223 10.76 -6.49 2.63
C GLU A 223 12.16 -6.74 2.05
N ASN A 224 13.01 -5.72 2.00
CA ASN A 224 14.35 -5.78 1.44
C ASN A 224 14.39 -6.39 0.03
N SER A 225 13.43 -6.04 -0.83
CA SER A 225 13.18 -6.76 -2.08
C SER A 225 13.04 -5.81 -3.27
N VAL A 226 13.59 -6.21 -4.41
CA VAL A 226 13.39 -5.49 -5.67
C VAL A 226 11.97 -5.74 -6.19
N CYS A 227 11.40 -4.81 -6.96
CA CYS A 227 10.02 -4.94 -7.38
C CYS A 227 9.71 -4.44 -8.79
N VAL A 228 8.63 -4.97 -9.34
CA VAL A 228 8.06 -4.56 -10.64
C VAL A 228 6.64 -4.10 -10.37
N TYR A 229 6.39 -2.81 -10.57
CA TYR A 229 5.11 -2.15 -10.33
C TYR A 229 4.32 -2.04 -11.61
N LYS A 230 3.25 -2.83 -11.75
CA LYS A 230 2.28 -2.66 -12.83
C LYS A 230 1.27 -1.59 -12.42
N SER A 231 1.40 -0.40 -12.99
CA SER A 231 0.48 0.70 -12.71
C SER A 231 -0.93 0.37 -13.15
N SER A 232 -1.92 0.83 -12.38
CA SER A 232 -3.32 0.76 -12.78
C SER A 232 -3.55 1.56 -14.07
N PRO A 233 -4.39 1.08 -15.01
CA PRO A 233 -4.78 1.91 -16.17
C PRO A 233 -5.51 3.19 -15.74
N PHE A 234 -6.01 3.26 -14.52
CA PHE A 234 -6.61 4.47 -13.93
C PHE A 234 -5.58 5.53 -13.49
N ASN A 235 -4.28 5.23 -13.59
CA ASN A 235 -3.18 6.10 -13.14
C ASN A 235 -2.21 6.50 -14.28
N PRO A 236 -2.68 6.83 -15.50
CA PRO A 236 -1.80 6.99 -16.67
C PRO A 236 -0.86 8.19 -16.54
N ARG A 237 -1.27 9.24 -15.82
CA ARG A 237 -0.42 10.42 -15.56
C ARG A 237 0.37 10.34 -14.26
N VAL A 238 -0.09 9.53 -13.30
CA VAL A 238 0.60 9.37 -12.01
C VAL A 238 1.87 8.54 -12.18
N ALA A 239 1.82 7.44 -12.93
CA ALA A 239 2.96 6.54 -13.07
C ALA A 239 4.22 7.18 -13.69
N PRO A 240 4.15 8.04 -14.73
CA PRO A 240 5.31 8.76 -15.24
C PRO A 240 5.96 9.67 -14.20
N VAL A 241 5.15 10.38 -13.40
CA VAL A 241 5.68 11.26 -12.34
C VAL A 241 6.33 10.43 -11.23
N LEU A 242 5.73 9.29 -10.85
CA LEU A 242 6.35 8.36 -9.91
C LEU A 242 7.66 7.77 -10.45
N ALA A 243 7.75 7.48 -11.76
CA ALA A 243 8.98 7.00 -12.37
C ALA A 243 10.10 8.06 -12.27
N GLU A 244 9.77 9.34 -12.38
CA GLU A 244 10.73 10.42 -12.10
C GLU A 244 11.10 10.48 -10.62
N ILE A 245 10.14 10.45 -9.70
CA ILE A 245 10.43 10.49 -8.25
C ILE A 245 11.36 9.33 -7.86
N PHE A 246 11.08 8.13 -8.38
CA PHE A 246 11.82 6.89 -8.09
C PHE A 246 12.96 6.62 -9.07
N LYS A 247 13.33 7.58 -9.93
CA LYS A 247 14.40 7.45 -10.92
C LYS A 247 15.70 6.83 -10.39
N PRO A 248 16.19 7.16 -9.18
CA PRO A 248 17.42 6.55 -8.65
C PRO A 248 17.32 5.03 -8.46
N LEU A 249 16.13 4.49 -8.26
CA LEU A 249 15.87 3.05 -8.15
C LEU A 249 15.62 2.43 -9.52
N VAL A 250 14.94 3.16 -10.41
CA VAL A 250 14.65 2.73 -11.78
C VAL A 250 15.92 2.60 -12.61
N ASP A 251 16.80 3.60 -12.58
CA ASP A 251 18.05 3.61 -13.35
C ASP A 251 19.01 2.48 -12.95
N ARG A 252 18.89 1.98 -11.71
CA ARG A 252 19.65 0.83 -11.19
C ARG A 252 18.92 -0.50 -11.33
N ASN A 253 17.73 -0.52 -11.91
CA ASN A 253 16.85 -1.69 -12.02
C ASN A 253 16.49 -2.33 -10.66
N PHE A 254 16.41 -1.56 -9.57
CA PHE A 254 15.81 -2.05 -8.32
C PHE A 254 14.28 -1.99 -8.37
N LEU A 255 13.75 -1.12 -9.23
CA LEU A 255 12.33 -0.91 -9.48
C LEU A 255 12.08 -0.83 -10.99
N LEU A 256 11.02 -1.44 -11.46
CA LEU A 256 10.51 -1.24 -12.83
C LEU A 256 9.04 -0.83 -12.79
N PHE A 257 8.70 0.27 -13.44
CA PHE A 257 7.31 0.60 -13.74
C PHE A 257 6.88 -0.06 -15.04
N VAL A 258 5.71 -0.70 -15.02
CA VAL A 258 5.09 -1.36 -16.15
C VAL A 258 3.68 -0.81 -16.33
N GLU A 259 3.36 -0.44 -17.55
CA GLU A 259 1.99 -0.15 -17.97
C GLU A 259 1.40 -1.38 -18.67
N GLY A 260 0.08 -1.55 -18.56
CA GLY A 260 -0.62 -2.64 -19.23
C GLY A 260 -1.94 -2.99 -18.58
N ASP A 261 -2.64 -3.94 -19.19
CA ASP A 261 -3.94 -4.44 -18.78
C ASP A 261 -3.82 -5.76 -17.99
N VAL A 262 -4.89 -6.55 -17.97
CA VAL A 262 -4.95 -7.87 -17.36
C VAL A 262 -3.85 -8.80 -17.88
N LYS A 263 -3.52 -8.77 -19.19
CA LYS A 263 -2.51 -9.63 -19.80
C LYS A 263 -1.12 -9.37 -19.24
N GLN A 264 -0.75 -8.10 -19.06
CA GLN A 264 0.54 -7.75 -18.44
C GLN A 264 0.55 -8.13 -16.96
N GLY A 265 -0.57 -7.97 -16.25
CA GLY A 265 -0.71 -8.43 -14.87
C GLY A 265 -0.50 -9.94 -14.74
N GLU A 266 -1.22 -10.73 -15.53
CA GLU A 266 -1.12 -12.19 -15.57
C GLU A 266 0.30 -12.63 -15.93
N ALA A 267 0.87 -12.06 -17.00
CA ALA A 267 2.24 -12.34 -17.43
C ALA A 267 3.27 -12.07 -16.32
N LEU A 268 3.12 -10.95 -15.60
CA LEU A 268 4.01 -10.57 -14.52
C LEU A 268 3.88 -11.54 -13.33
N LEU A 269 2.66 -11.86 -12.91
CA LEU A 269 2.41 -12.79 -11.80
C LEU A 269 2.95 -14.20 -12.07
N HIS A 270 2.82 -14.67 -13.31
CA HIS A 270 3.31 -15.99 -13.73
C HIS A 270 4.80 -16.02 -14.11
N HIS A 271 5.47 -14.87 -14.18
CA HIS A 271 6.89 -14.80 -14.56
C HIS A 271 7.77 -15.61 -13.60
N GLU A 272 8.72 -16.38 -14.13
CA GLU A 272 9.53 -17.33 -13.33
C GLU A 272 10.41 -16.63 -12.28
N CYS A 273 10.93 -15.43 -12.58
CA CYS A 273 11.74 -14.67 -11.64
C CYS A 273 10.95 -14.07 -10.47
N VAL A 274 9.62 -13.92 -10.58
CA VAL A 274 8.79 -13.32 -9.53
C VAL A 274 8.55 -14.35 -8.42
N THR A 275 8.92 -14.03 -7.19
CA THR A 275 8.83 -14.94 -6.05
C THR A 275 7.74 -14.57 -5.05
N LYS A 276 7.27 -13.32 -5.05
CA LYS A 276 6.19 -12.80 -4.20
C LYS A 276 5.35 -11.80 -5.00
N TRP A 277 4.09 -11.60 -4.65
CA TRP A 277 3.28 -10.59 -5.32
C TRP A 277 2.33 -9.83 -4.39
N TYR A 278 2.18 -8.54 -4.64
CA TYR A 278 1.32 -7.62 -3.89
C TYR A 278 0.19 -7.16 -4.80
N MET A 279 -0.98 -6.97 -4.21
CA MET A 279 -2.07 -6.27 -4.89
C MET A 279 -2.78 -5.34 -3.94
N THR A 280 -3.20 -4.20 -4.46
CA THR A 280 -4.21 -3.37 -3.83
C THR A 280 -5.39 -3.25 -4.80
N GLY A 281 -6.58 -3.71 -4.39
CA GLY A 281 -7.72 -3.74 -5.32
C GLY A 281 -8.98 -4.44 -4.80
N SER A 282 -9.83 -4.89 -5.72
CA SER A 282 -11.08 -5.56 -5.35
C SER A 282 -10.87 -7.03 -4.99
N ILE A 283 -11.66 -7.52 -4.03
CA ILE A 283 -11.67 -8.95 -3.69
C ILE A 283 -12.03 -9.83 -4.89
N HIS A 284 -12.86 -9.34 -5.80
CA HIS A 284 -13.19 -10.03 -7.05
C HIS A 284 -11.97 -10.23 -7.94
N THR A 285 -11.06 -9.24 -8.01
CA THR A 285 -9.81 -9.36 -8.77
C THR A 285 -8.88 -10.35 -8.11
N ALA A 286 -8.74 -10.29 -6.78
CA ALA A 286 -7.93 -11.24 -6.02
C ALA A 286 -8.41 -12.68 -6.24
N ASN A 287 -9.73 -12.90 -6.17
CA ASN A 287 -10.33 -14.20 -6.40
C ASN A 287 -10.12 -14.68 -7.83
N ARG A 288 -10.22 -13.80 -8.84
CA ARG A 288 -9.94 -14.19 -10.24
C ARG A 288 -8.50 -14.66 -10.41
N ILE A 289 -7.53 -13.98 -9.78
CA ILE A 289 -6.12 -14.38 -9.80
C ILE A 289 -5.92 -15.73 -9.10
N LEU A 290 -6.54 -15.91 -7.92
CA LEU A 290 -6.33 -17.09 -7.09
C LEU A 290 -7.13 -18.32 -7.58
N TRP A 291 -8.31 -18.13 -8.16
CA TRP A 291 -9.30 -19.20 -8.39
C TRP A 291 -9.84 -19.24 -9.83
N GLY A 292 -9.55 -18.23 -10.66
CA GLY A 292 -10.10 -18.10 -12.01
C GLY A 292 -11.52 -17.51 -12.05
N THR A 293 -12.17 -17.35 -10.89
CA THR A 293 -13.53 -16.85 -10.72
C THR A 293 -13.59 -15.68 -9.73
N PRO A 294 -14.57 -14.75 -9.82
CA PRO A 294 -14.67 -13.61 -8.91
C PRO A 294 -15.03 -13.99 -7.46
N THR A 295 -15.46 -15.23 -7.24
CA THR A 295 -15.76 -15.80 -5.93
C THR A 295 -14.80 -16.96 -5.65
N PRO A 296 -14.42 -17.17 -4.37
CA PRO A 296 -13.64 -18.34 -3.99
C PRO A 296 -14.48 -19.61 -4.16
N PRO A 297 -13.85 -20.77 -4.38
CA PRO A 297 -14.54 -22.05 -4.40
C PRO A 297 -15.18 -22.35 -3.03
N GLU A 298 -16.21 -23.20 -3.03
CA GLU A 298 -16.79 -23.70 -1.78
C GLU A 298 -15.73 -24.42 -0.93
N LYS A 299 -15.84 -24.27 0.39
CA LYS A 299 -14.97 -24.98 1.34
C LYS A 299 -15.30 -26.47 1.27
N THR A 300 -14.37 -27.24 0.70
CA THR A 300 -14.48 -28.69 0.49
C THR A 300 -13.26 -29.40 1.08
N GLU A 301 -13.36 -30.72 1.25
CA GLU A 301 -12.23 -31.58 1.61
C GLU A 301 -11.88 -32.49 0.41
N PRO A 302 -10.65 -32.42 -0.13
CA PRO A 302 -9.52 -31.61 0.31
C PRO A 302 -9.68 -30.12 -0.04
N VAL A 303 -9.05 -29.25 0.78
CA VAL A 303 -9.05 -27.79 0.57
C VAL A 303 -8.63 -27.43 -0.86
N PRO A 304 -9.43 -26.64 -1.61
CA PRO A 304 -9.08 -26.19 -2.95
C PRO A 304 -7.73 -25.48 -2.98
N LYS A 305 -6.89 -25.81 -3.97
CA LYS A 305 -5.59 -25.17 -4.17
C LYS A 305 -5.73 -23.97 -5.11
N PRO A 306 -5.12 -22.81 -4.81
CA PRO A 306 -5.16 -21.67 -5.70
C PRO A 306 -4.36 -21.94 -6.98
N LEU A 307 -4.79 -21.32 -8.09
CA LEU A 307 -4.12 -21.34 -9.39
C LEU A 307 -2.72 -20.72 -9.32
N LEU A 308 -2.56 -19.66 -8.52
CA LEU A 308 -1.28 -19.01 -8.25
C LEU A 308 -0.91 -19.20 -6.78
N ASN A 309 0.11 -20.04 -6.53
CA ASN A 309 0.55 -20.40 -5.19
C ASN A 309 1.84 -19.67 -4.76
N LYS A 310 2.10 -18.48 -5.31
CA LYS A 310 3.21 -17.63 -4.84
C LYS A 310 2.77 -16.86 -3.59
N PRO A 311 3.65 -16.68 -2.57
CA PRO A 311 3.35 -15.86 -1.40
C PRO A 311 2.88 -14.46 -1.80
N PHE A 312 1.89 -13.93 -1.08
CA PHE A 312 1.27 -12.67 -1.46
C PHE A 312 0.77 -11.84 -0.29
N THR A 313 0.65 -10.55 -0.54
CA THR A 313 -0.02 -9.58 0.33
C THR A 313 -1.10 -8.91 -0.49
N ALA A 314 -2.31 -8.80 0.06
CA ALA A 314 -3.43 -8.18 -0.64
C ALA A 314 -4.14 -7.20 0.29
N GLU A 315 -4.15 -5.93 -0.09
CA GLU A 315 -5.00 -4.90 0.51
C GLU A 315 -6.29 -4.82 -0.30
N LEU A 316 -7.36 -5.32 0.28
CA LEU A 316 -8.67 -5.43 -0.38
C LEU A 316 -9.66 -4.44 0.23
N GLY A 317 -10.77 -4.22 -0.47
CA GLY A 317 -11.84 -3.36 0.03
C GLY A 317 -12.27 -3.71 1.46
N SER A 318 -12.45 -2.68 2.28
CA SER A 318 -12.85 -2.79 3.68
C SER A 318 -14.19 -2.10 3.91
N CYS A 319 -14.99 -2.64 4.83
CA CYS A 319 -16.10 -1.93 5.46
C CYS A 319 -15.63 -1.55 6.87
N THR A 320 -15.29 -0.27 7.09
CA THR A 320 -14.76 0.21 8.37
C THR A 320 -15.92 0.60 9.28
N PRO A 321 -16.22 -0.16 10.35
CA PRO A 321 -17.31 0.18 11.26
C PRO A 321 -16.93 1.36 12.15
N TRP A 322 -17.89 2.24 12.41
CA TRP A 322 -17.76 3.33 13.37
C TRP A 322 -18.67 3.04 14.56
N ILE A 323 -18.09 2.96 15.75
CA ILE A 323 -18.81 2.80 17.00
C ILE A 323 -18.66 4.11 17.77
N VAL A 324 -19.76 4.83 17.93
CA VAL A 324 -19.80 6.07 18.72
C VAL A 324 -20.41 5.73 20.07
N CYS A 325 -19.57 5.69 21.10
CA CYS A 325 -20.01 5.47 22.48
C CYS A 325 -20.34 6.81 23.15
N PRO A 326 -21.29 6.85 24.11
CA PRO A 326 -21.49 8.01 24.96
C PRO A 326 -20.18 8.37 25.68
N GLY A 327 -19.80 9.65 25.65
CA GLY A 327 -18.81 10.17 26.58
C GLY A 327 -19.45 10.25 27.98
N ASN A 328 -18.67 9.98 29.03
CA ASN A 328 -19.10 10.24 30.40
C ASN A 328 -19.45 11.72 30.60
#